data_AF-H9FMH4-F1
#
_entry.id   AF-H9FMH4-F1
#
_cell.length_a   1.000
_cell.length_b   1.000
_cell.length_c   1.000
_cell.angle_alpha   90.00
_cell.angle_beta   90.00
_cell.angle_gamma   90.00
#
_symmetry.space_group_name_H-M   'P 1'
#
loop_
_entity.id
_entity.type
_entity.pdbx_description
1 polymer ?
#
loop_
_entity_poly.entity_id
_entity_poly.type
_entity_poly.pdbx_seq_one_letter_code
_entity_poly.pdbx_strand_id
1 'polypeptide(L)' 'LCNTEECQKHFEDFRAQQCQQRNSHFEYQNTKHHWLPYEHPDPKKRCHLYCQSKETGDVAYMKQLVHDGT' A
#
# COMPACT_ATOMS: atom_id res chain seq x y z
N LEU A 1 5.88 -21.75 -1.80
CA LEU A 1 5.71 -20.73 -0.74
C LEU A 1 6.76 -20.98 0.33
N CYS A 2 7.32 -19.92 0.91
CA CYS A 2 8.16 -19.97 2.11
C CYS A 2 7.41 -19.32 3.29
N ASN A 3 7.80 -19.61 4.53
CA ASN A 3 7.20 -19.05 5.75
C ASN A 3 5.67 -19.09 5.78
N THR A 4 5.09 -20.27 5.54
CA THR A 4 3.62 -20.47 5.50
C THR A 4 2.95 -20.47 6.88
N GLU A 5 3.69 -20.14 7.94
CA GLU A 5 3.10 -19.98 9.27
C GLU A 5 2.14 -18.79 9.22
N GLU A 6 0.94 -18.95 9.79
CA GLU A 6 0.01 -17.83 9.90
C GLU A 6 0.72 -16.68 10.62
N CYS A 7 0.81 -15.53 9.97
CA CYS A 7 1.21 -14.32 10.65
C CYS A 7 0.27 -14.14 11.86
N GLN A 8 0.81 -13.84 13.04
CA GLN A 8 -0.01 -13.58 14.23
C GLN A 8 -1.20 -12.69 13.83
N LYS A 9 -2.43 -13.08 14.20
CA LYS A 9 -3.69 -12.42 13.78
C LYS A 9 -3.79 -10.91 14.06
N HIS A 10 -2.83 -10.34 14.78
CA HIS A 10 -2.67 -8.92 15.03
C HIS A 10 -1.84 -8.18 13.96
N PHE A 11 -1.24 -8.86 12.99
CA PHE A 11 -0.43 -8.20 11.97
C PHE A 11 -1.33 -7.47 10.97
N GLU A 12 -1.02 -6.19 10.84
CA GLU A 12 -1.61 -5.27 9.88
C GLU A 12 -1.41 -5.79 8.45
N ASP A 13 -2.36 -5.49 7.58
CA ASP A 13 -2.27 -5.73 6.14
C ASP A 13 -0.91 -5.26 5.59
N PHE A 14 -0.14 -6.17 4.97
CA PHE A 14 1.21 -5.88 4.45
C PHE A 14 1.21 -4.76 3.40
N ARG A 15 0.13 -4.61 2.63
CA ARG A 15 -0.05 -3.46 1.72
C ARG A 15 -0.26 -2.19 2.52
N ALA A 16 -1.01 -2.24 3.62
CA ALA A 16 -1.22 -1.09 4.50
C ALA A 16 0.10 -0.61 5.10
N GLN A 17 0.96 -1.53 5.56
CA GLN A 17 2.28 -1.17 6.09
C GLN A 17 3.15 -0.48 5.04
N GLN A 18 3.14 -0.99 3.80
CA GLN A 18 3.86 -0.37 2.68
C GLN A 18 3.32 1.03 2.32
N CYS A 19 2.00 1.23 2.42
CA CYS A 19 1.38 2.54 2.23
C CYS A 19 1.71 3.51 3.37
N GLN A 20 1.63 3.08 4.63
CA GLN A 20 1.93 3.93 5.79
C GLN A 20 3.38 4.45 5.80
N GLN A 21 4.34 3.64 5.34
CA GLN A 21 5.73 4.07 5.16
C GLN A 21 5.87 5.27 4.19
N ARG A 22 4.87 5.54 3.35
CA ARG A 22 4.86 6.68 2.43
C ARG A 22 4.39 7.98 3.06
N ASN A 23 3.71 7.94 4.22
CA ASN A 23 3.11 9.13 4.84
C ASN A 23 4.15 10.23 5.11
N SER A 24 5.39 9.87 5.46
CA SER A 24 6.46 10.82 5.76
C SER A 24 7.25 11.27 4.53
N HIS A 25 7.29 10.47 3.47
CA HIS A 25 8.24 10.60 2.34
C HIS A 25 7.60 10.88 0.98
N PHE A 26 6.29 10.73 0.83
CA PHE A 26 5.61 10.90 -0.45
C PHE A 26 4.64 12.08 -0.40
N GLU A 27 4.98 13.12 -1.15
CA GLU A 27 4.11 14.27 -1.37
C GLU A 27 3.31 14.04 -2.65
N TYR A 28 1.99 14.19 -2.54
CA TYR A 28 1.05 14.11 -3.65
C TYR A 28 0.29 15.44 -3.69
N GLN A 29 0.13 16.02 -4.88
CA GLN A 29 -0.50 17.34 -5.04
C GLN A 29 0.10 18.45 -4.12
N ASN A 30 1.40 18.38 -3.83
CA ASN A 30 2.14 19.29 -2.92
C ASN A 30 1.76 19.20 -1.43
N THR A 31 1.14 18.09 -1.00
CA THR A 31 0.85 17.81 0.40
C THR A 31 1.26 16.39 0.79
N LYS A 32 1.53 16.18 2.08
CA LYS A 32 1.68 14.83 2.63
C LYS A 32 0.30 14.27 2.96
N HIS A 33 0.10 12.99 2.68
CA HIS A 33 -1.17 12.30 2.87
C HIS A 33 -0.99 11.11 3.81
N HIS A 34 -2.07 10.72 4.47
CA HIS A 34 -2.16 9.42 5.12
C HIS A 34 -2.66 8.40 4.09
N TRP A 35 -1.79 7.46 3.76
CA TRP A 35 -2.05 6.47 2.74
C TRP A 35 -2.66 5.21 3.32
N LEU A 36 -3.81 4.82 2.78
CA LEU A 36 -4.54 3.59 3.05
C LEU A 36 -4.20 2.53 1.99
N PRO A 37 -4.24 1.23 2.32
CA PRO A 37 -4.05 0.17 1.33
C PRO A 37 -5.11 0.27 0.23
N TYR A 38 -4.68 0.13 -1.02
CA TYR A 38 -5.58 0.05 -2.16
C TYR A 38 -5.23 -1.15 -3.06
N GLU A 39 -6.19 -2.05 -3.23
CA GLU A 39 -6.08 -3.15 -4.18
C GLU A 39 -6.69 -2.74 -5.53
N HIS A 40 -5.84 -2.71 -6.57
CA HIS A 40 -6.30 -2.32 -7.89
C HIS A 40 -7.14 -3.44 -8.53
N PRO A 41 -8.32 -3.15 -9.12
CA PRO A 41 -9.20 -4.18 -9.69
C PRO A 41 -8.53 -4.97 -10.84
N ASP A 42 -7.77 -4.26 -11.70
CA ASP A 42 -6.95 -4.88 -12.74
C ASP A 42 -5.83 -5.76 -12.15
N PRO A 43 -5.81 -7.07 -12.42
CA PRO A 43 -4.81 -8.00 -11.90
C PRO A 43 -3.38 -7.66 -12.34
N LYS A 44 -3.18 -7.05 -13.52
CA LYS A 44 -1.84 -6.61 -13.98
C LYS A 44 -1.27 -5.49 -13.12
N LYS A 45 -2.15 -4.78 -12.40
CA LYS A 45 -1.80 -3.63 -11.55
C LYS A 45 -1.75 -3.97 -10.06
N ARG A 46 -2.22 -5.14 -9.63
CA ARG A 46 -2.22 -5.54 -8.20
C ARG A 46 -0.83 -5.64 -7.58
N CYS A 47 0.16 -6.05 -8.38
CA CYS A 47 1.56 -6.13 -7.94
C CYS A 47 2.22 -4.74 -7.83
N HIS A 48 1.59 -3.69 -8.36
CA HIS A 48 2.06 -2.33 -8.18
C HIS A 48 1.45 -1.76 -6.89
N LEU A 49 2.25 -1.02 -6.13
CA LEU A 49 1.80 -0.39 -4.89
C LEU A 49 0.97 0.84 -5.22
N TYR A 50 -0.35 0.66 -5.17
CA TYR A 50 -1.31 1.74 -5.14
C TYR A 50 -1.78 1.95 -3.71
N CYS A 51 -1.93 3.22 -3.32
CA CYS A 51 -2.52 3.58 -2.04
C CYS A 51 -3.55 4.68 -2.24
N GLN A 52 -4.55 4.71 -1.36
CA GLN A 52 -5.58 5.72 -1.35
C GLN A 52 -5.27 6.79 -0.31
N SER A 53 -5.37 8.07 -0.68
CA SER A 53 -5.29 9.16 0.30
C SER A 53 -6.53 9.13 1.18
N LYS A 54 -6.32 9.17 2.50
CA LYS A 54 -7.39 9.32 3.48
C LYS A 54 -8.06 10.70 3.40
N GLU A 55 -7.32 11.72 2.98
CA GLU A 55 -7.75 13.11 2.91
C GLU A 55 -8.64 13.38 1.69
N THR A 56 -8.23 12.91 0.51
CA THR A 56 -8.92 13.24 -0.75
C THR A 56 -9.69 12.07 -1.34
N GLY A 57 -9.37 10.83 -0.92
CA GLY A 57 -9.88 9.61 -1.56
C GLY A 57 -9.16 9.26 -2.86
N ASP A 58 -8.18 10.06 -3.31
CA ASP A 58 -7.43 9.82 -4.53
C ASP A 58 -6.56 8.57 -4.42
N VAL A 59 -6.48 7.83 -5.52
CA VAL A 59 -5.61 6.65 -5.62
C VAL A 59 -4.34 7.04 -6.38
N ALA A 60 -3.19 6.90 -5.70
CA ALA A 60 -1.90 7.21 -6.28
C ALA A 60 -1.03 5.96 -6.44
N TYR A 61 -0.31 5.89 -7.56
CA TYR A 61 0.75 4.90 -7.75
C TYR A 61 2.02 5.35 -7.03
N MET A 62 2.51 4.54 -6.10
CA MET A 62 3.67 4.85 -5.25
C MET A 62 5.02 4.61 -5.93
N LYS A 63 5.04 4.35 -7.25
CA LYS A 63 6.26 4.07 -8.04
C LYS A 63 7.09 2.89 -7.49
N GLN A 64 6.46 1.97 -6.77
CA GLN A 64 7.08 0.76 -6.25
C GLN A 64 6.14 -0.43 -6.50
N LEU A 65 6.70 -1.64 -6.59
CA LEU A 65 5.92 -2.86 -6.47
C LEU A 65 5.61 -3.16 -5.01
N VAL A 66 4.57 -3.96 -4.78
CA VAL A 66 4.34 -4.56 -3.46
C VAL A 66 5.39 -5.66 -3.21
N HIS A 67 5.74 -5.88 -1.96
CA HIS A 67 6.61 -7.00 -1.58
C HIS A 67 5.97 -8.35 -1.91
N ASP A 68 6.79 -9.33 -2.33
CA ASP A 68 6.32 -10.68 -2.61
C ASP A 68 5.60 -11.28 -1.39
N GLY A 69 4.39 -11.79 -1.60
CA GLY A 69 3.51 -12.28 -0.52
C GLY A 69 2.51 -11.26 0.03
N THR A 70 2.50 -10.03 -0.49
CA THR A 70 1.40 -9.05 -0.32
C THR A 70 0.21 -9.41 -1.21
#